data_AF-A0A2A5D585-F1
#
_entry.id   AF-A0A2A5D585-F1
#
_cell.length_a   1.000
_cell.length_b   1.000
_cell.length_c   1.000
_cell.angle_alpha   90.00
_cell.angle_beta   90.00
_cell.angle_gamma   90.00
#
_symmetry.space_group_name_H-M   'P 1'
#
loop_
_entity.id
_entity.type
_entity.pdbx_description
1 polymer ?
#
loop_
_entity_poly.entity_id
_entity_poly.type
_entity_poly.pdbx_seq_one_letter_code
_entity_poly.pdbx_strand_id
1 'polypeptide(L)'
;MNIYIKKIVYGFTLIILGFVFGLGGTILGMISSFDNMASKEGIATPQILAEGISNSLIYPALGIPVALIGLFLMIYGIEKYLSNRNIELAEKIAV
;
A
#
# COMPACT_ATOMS: atom_id res chain seq x y z
N MET A 1 6.46 -20.14 14.30
CA MET A 1 6.75 -18.71 14.06
C MET A 1 6.11 -17.88 15.17
N ASN A 2 6.90 -17.04 15.86
CA ASN A 2 6.44 -16.16 16.94
C ASN A 2 5.24 -15.31 16.47
N ILE A 3 4.22 -15.15 17.30
CA ILE A 3 3.00 -14.40 16.95
C ILE A 3 3.31 -12.95 16.55
N TYR A 4 4.36 -12.34 17.13
CA TYR A 4 4.81 -11.00 16.78
C TYR A 4 5.42 -10.96 15.37
N ILE A 5 6.21 -11.96 15.00
CA ILE A 5 6.76 -12.10 13.64
C ILE A 5 5.63 -12.27 12.61
N LYS A 6 4.56 -13.01 12.94
CA LYS A 6 3.38 -13.09 12.06
C LYS A 6 2.76 -11.73 11.80
N LYS A 7 2.61 -10.88 12.84
CA LYS A 7 2.07 -9.53 12.69
C LYS A 7 2.96 -8.63 11.81
N ILE A 8 4.28 -8.74 11.95
CA ILE A 8 5.24 -8.03 11.09
C ILE A 8 5.06 -8.44 9.63
N VAL A 9 5.02 -9.75 9.36
CA VAL A 9 4.87 -10.29 8.00
C VAL A 9 3.54 -9.87 7.39
N TYR A 10 2.42 -10.03 8.10
CA TYR A 10 1.11 -9.62 7.59
C TYR A 10 1.02 -8.10 7.38
N GLY A 11 1.60 -7.31 8.28
CA GLY A 11 1.69 -5.86 8.12
C GLY A 11 2.45 -5.47 6.85
N PHE A 12 3.61 -6.08 6.61
CA PHE A 12 4.40 -5.86 5.41
C PHE A 12 3.65 -6.26 4.12
N THR A 13 2.97 -7.41 4.12
CA THR A 13 2.16 -7.85 2.99
C THR A 13 1.05 -6.85 2.67
N LEU A 14 0.36 -6.31 3.68
CA LEU A 14 -0.70 -5.30 3.48
C LEU A 14 -0.17 -3.98 2.92
N ILE A 15 1.02 -3.53 3.35
CA ILE A 15 1.69 -2.35 2.78
C ILE A 15 1.92 -2.54 1.28
N ILE A 16 2.53 -3.67 0.90
CA ILE A 16 2.80 -3.97 -0.51
C ILE A 16 1.50 -4.07 -1.30
N LEU A 17 0.49 -4.76 -0.78
CA LEU A 17 -0.80 -4.90 -1.46
C LEU A 17 -1.46 -3.55 -1.71
N GLY A 18 -1.50 -2.67 -0.70
CA GLY A 18 -2.07 -1.33 -0.85
C GLY A 18 -1.33 -0.51 -1.91
N PHE A 19 0.00 -0.59 -1.94
CA PHE A 19 0.82 0.12 -2.91
C PHE A 19 0.66 -0.42 -4.33
N VAL A 20 0.73 -1.74 -4.51
CA VAL A 20 0.55 -2.39 -5.81
C VAL A 20 -0.86 -2.17 -6.35
N PHE A 21 -1.88 -2.21 -5.50
CA PHE A 21 -3.26 -1.92 -5.91
C PHE A 21 -3.43 -0.46 -6.34
N GLY A 22 -2.90 0.50 -5.57
CA GLY A 22 -2.97 1.92 -5.92
C GLY A 22 -2.24 2.26 -7.23
N LEU A 23 -1.04 1.69 -7.43
CA LEU A 23 -0.30 1.85 -8.67
C LEU A 23 -1.00 1.18 -9.85
N GLY A 24 -1.43 -0.08 -9.68
CA GLY A 24 -2.13 -0.83 -10.72
C GLY A 24 -3.41 -0.13 -11.17
N GLY A 25 -4.20 0.37 -10.22
CA GLY A 25 -5.39 1.15 -10.55
C GLY A 25 -5.07 2.44 -11.32
N THR A 26 -4.00 3.15 -10.96
CA THR A 26 -3.54 4.34 -11.71
C THR A 26 -3.23 3.98 -13.16
N ILE A 27 -2.51 2.88 -13.38
CA ILE A 27 -2.16 2.41 -14.73
C ILE A 27 -3.42 2.09 -15.53
N LEU A 28 -4.36 1.35 -14.96
CA LEU A 28 -5.62 1.00 -15.62
C LEU A 28 -6.47 2.24 -15.94
N GLY A 29 -6.54 3.21 -15.03
CA GLY A 29 -7.24 4.47 -15.25
C GLY A 29 -6.62 5.32 -16.36
N MET A 30 -5.29 5.37 -16.41
CA MET A 30 -4.56 6.06 -17.48
C MET A 30 -4.79 5.38 -18.85
N ILE A 31 -4.69 4.05 -18.92
CA ILE A 31 -4.98 3.30 -20.16
C ILE A 31 -6.38 3.61 -20.67
N SER A 32 -7.39 3.53 -19.80
CA SER A 32 -8.78 3.87 -20.15
C SER A 32 -8.93 5.32 -20.62
N SER A 33 -8.17 6.26 -20.05
CA SER A 33 -8.19 7.67 -20.45
C SER A 33 -7.64 7.86 -21.87
N PHE A 34 -6.57 7.15 -22.23
CA PHE A 34 -6.00 7.18 -23.58
C PHE A 34 -6.92 6.48 -24.60
N ASP A 35 -7.52 5.34 -24.25
CA ASP A 35 -8.46 4.63 -25.13
C ASP A 35 -9.72 5.48 -25.42
N ASN A 36 -10.24 6.17 -24.41
CA ASN A 36 -11.35 7.11 -24.58
C ASN A 36 -11.00 8.32 -25.45
N MET A 37 -9.74 8.77 -25.42
CA MET A 37 -9.27 9.84 -26.28
C MET A 37 -9.13 9.36 -27.74
N ALA A 38 -8.63 8.14 -27.96
CA ALA A 38 -8.44 7.56 -29.28
C ALA A 38 -9.77 7.22 -29.98
N SER A 39 -10.79 6.81 -29.23
CA SER A 39 -12.11 6.42 -29.76
C SER A 39 -13.03 7.59 -30.11
N LYS A 40 -12.76 8.79 -29.59
CA LYS A 40 -13.52 10.01 -29.91
C LYS A 40 -12.85 10.77 -31.06
N GLU A 41 -13.04 10.28 -32.28
CA GLU A 41 -12.61 10.99 -33.49
C GLU A 41 -13.21 12.41 -33.53
N GLY A 42 -12.36 13.44 -33.52
CA GLY A 42 -12.75 14.84 -33.68
C GLY A 42 -13.04 15.65 -32.41
N ILE A 43 -13.10 15.05 -31.21
CA ILE A 43 -13.30 15.75 -29.91
C ILE A 43 -12.29 15.27 -28.86
N ALA A 44 -11.06 14.95 -29.27
CA ALA A 44 -9.96 14.67 -28.37
C ALA A 44 -9.40 16.00 -27.82
N THR A 45 -10.01 16.55 -26.77
CA THR A 45 -9.48 17.73 -26.08
C THR A 45 -8.50 17.31 -24.98
N PRO A 46 -7.38 18.03 -24.80
CA PRO A 46 -6.46 17.80 -23.67
C PRO A 46 -7.15 17.80 -22.31
N GLN A 47 -8.26 18.52 -22.18
CA GLN A 47 -9.10 18.55 -20.98
C GLN A 47 -9.63 17.18 -20.58
N ILE A 48 -10.14 16.38 -21.54
CA ILE A 48 -10.72 15.05 -21.26
C ILE A 48 -9.63 14.10 -20.74
N LEU A 49 -8.44 14.15 -21.33
CA LEU A 49 -7.32 13.34 -20.89
C LEU A 49 -6.85 13.76 -19.49
N ALA A 50 -6.73 15.06 -19.23
CA ALA A 50 -6.34 15.57 -17.92
C ALA A 50 -7.32 15.17 -16.82
N GLU A 51 -8.63 15.18 -17.12
CA GLU A 51 -9.66 14.72 -16.20
C GLU A 51 -9.56 13.22 -15.91
N GLY A 52 -9.34 12.39 -16.92
CA GLY A 52 -9.14 10.94 -16.74
C GLY A 52 -7.89 10.59 -15.92
N ILE A 53 -6.79 11.31 -16.14
CA ILE A 53 -5.56 11.16 -15.33
C ILE A 53 -5.81 11.58 -13.88
N SER A 54 -6.49 12.72 -13.66
CA SER A 54 -6.86 13.19 -12.33
C SER A 54 -7.73 12.17 -11.59
N ASN A 55 -8.74 11.63 -12.28
CA ASN A 55 -9.63 10.61 -11.73
C ASN A 55 -8.87 9.32 -11.36
N SER A 56 -7.79 9.00 -12.06
CA SER A 56 -6.95 7.84 -11.76
C SER A 56 -6.21 7.96 -10.41
N LEU A 57 -6.10 9.16 -9.84
CA LEU A 57 -5.52 9.36 -8.49
C LEU A 57 -6.42 8.84 -7.36
N ILE A 58 -7.68 8.47 -7.66
CA ILE A 58 -8.54 7.81 -6.69
C ILE A 58 -7.97 6.46 -6.25
N TYR A 59 -7.26 5.74 -7.13
CA TYR A 59 -6.73 4.41 -6.81
C TYR A 59 -5.60 4.48 -5.74
N PRO A 60 -4.59 5.36 -5.85
CA PRO A 60 -3.66 5.62 -4.75
C PRO A 60 -4.36 6.07 -3.47
N ALA A 61 -5.38 6.94 -3.58
CA ALA A 61 -6.14 7.40 -2.42
C ALA A 61 -6.84 6.26 -1.68
N LEU A 62 -7.29 5.21 -2.40
CA LEU A 62 -7.85 3.99 -1.82
C LEU A 62 -6.77 3.00 -1.32
N GLY A 63 -5.60 2.95 -1.96
CA GLY A 63 -4.49 2.07 -1.58
C GLY A 63 -3.77 2.50 -0.29
N ILE A 64 -3.68 3.81 -0.03
CA ILE A 64 -3.01 4.38 1.15
C ILE A 64 -3.62 3.89 2.47
N PRO A 65 -4.96 3.93 2.69
CA PRO A 65 -5.56 3.41 3.91
C PRO A 65 -5.21 1.94 4.20
N VAL A 66 -5.20 1.09 3.17
CA VAL A 66 -4.82 -0.33 3.31
C VAL A 66 -3.36 -0.46 3.73
N ALA A 67 -2.47 0.31 3.09
CA ALA A 67 -1.06 0.31 3.43
C ALA A 67 -0.80 0.85 4.85
N LEU A 68 -1.54 1.87 5.29
CA LEU A 68 -1.46 2.41 6.65
C LEU A 68 -1.85 1.38 7.71
N ILE A 69 -2.92 0.61 7.49
CA ILE A 69 -3.29 -0.49 8.40
C ILE A 69 -2.15 -1.51 8.49
N GLY A 70 -1.54 -1.85 7.35
CA GLY A 70 -0.35 -2.72 7.31
C GLY A 70 0.82 -2.16 8.12
N LEU A 71 1.08 -0.86 8.00
CA LEU A 71 2.13 -0.17 8.75
C LEU A 71 1.90 -0.22 10.27
N PHE A 72 0.68 0.06 10.73
CA PHE A 72 0.35 -0.05 12.16
C PHE A 72 0.56 -1.47 12.70
N LEU A 73 0.13 -2.49 11.95
CA LEU A 73 0.33 -3.90 12.34
C LEU A 73 1.82 -4.27 12.40
N MET A 74 2.61 -3.76 11.46
CA MET A 74 4.05 -4.01 11.40
C MET A 74 4.77 -3.36 12.58
N ILE A 75 4.51 -2.09 12.87
CA ILE A 75 5.11 -1.35 13.99
C ILE A 75 4.78 -2.03 15.32
N TYR A 76 3.50 -2.36 15.56
CA TYR A 76 3.09 -3.08 16.77
C TYR A 76 3.79 -4.44 16.91
N GLY A 77 3.95 -5.17 15.80
CA GLY A 77 4.68 -6.43 15.77
C GLY A 77 6.15 -6.27 16.15
N ILE A 78 6.82 -5.24 15.62
CA ILE A 78 8.23 -4.95 15.89
C ILE A 78 8.43 -4.57 17.36
N GLU A 79 7.65 -3.64 17.89
CA GLU A 79 7.77 -3.17 19.28
C GLU A 79 7.68 -4.34 20.27
N LYS A 80 6.67 -5.20 20.10
CA LYS A 80 6.47 -6.36 20.99
C LYS A 80 7.55 -7.42 20.80
N TYR A 81 8.03 -7.64 19.58
CA TYR A 81 9.11 -8.59 19.32
C TYR A 81 10.41 -8.16 20.01
N LEU A 82 10.78 -6.88 19.91
CA LEU A 82 11.98 -6.34 20.52
C LEU A 82 11.89 -6.32 22.06
N SER A 83 10.74 -5.95 22.61
CA SER A 83 10.52 -5.96 24.06
C SER A 83 10.67 -7.36 24.66
N ASN A 84 10.06 -8.38 24.05
CA ASN A 84 10.21 -9.76 24.51
C ASN A 84 11.66 -10.25 24.43
N ARG A 85 12.36 -9.92 23.34
CA ARG A 85 13.77 -10.32 23.16
C ARG A 85 14.68 -9.70 24.21
N ASN A 86 14.46 -8.43 24.58
CA ASN A 86 15.24 -7.75 25.61
C ASN A 86 15.04 -8.38 26.99
N ILE A 87 13.83 -8.85 27.31
CA ILE A 87 13.54 -9.56 28.56
C ILE A 87 14.28 -10.90 28.60
N GLU A 88 14.22 -11.70 27.53
CA GLU A 88 14.94 -12.98 27.46
C GLU A 88 16.46 -12.81 27.58
N LEU A 89 17.02 -11.73 27.01
CA LEU A 89 18.45 -11.42 27.13
C LEU A 89 18.81 -11.02 28.56
N ALA A 90 17.99 -10.21 29.22
CA ALA A 90 18.22 -9.81 30.60
C ALA A 90 18.20 -11.02 31.55
N GLU A 91 17.29 -11.97 31.34
CA GLU A 91 17.22 -13.21 32.13
C GLU A 91 18.47 -14.09 31.94
N LYS A 92 18.97 -14.22 30.70
CA LYS A 92 20.18 -15.00 30.40
C LYS A 92 21.48 -14.42 30.97
N ILE A 93 21.53 -13.11 31.22
CA ILE A 93 22.71 -12.43 31.78
C ILE A 93 22.65 -12.47 33.32
N ALA A 94 21.47 -12.66 33.90
CA ALA A 94 21.26 -12.70 35.35
C ALA A 94 21.49 -14.10 35.99
N VAL A 95 21.76 -15.13 35.19
CA VAL A 95 22.07 -16.52 35.60
C VAL A 95 23.51 -16.83 35.28
#